data_AF-A0A959FPI5-F1
#
_entry.id   AF-A0A959FPI5-F1
#
_cell.length_a   1.000
_cell.length_b   1.000
_cell.length_c   1.000
_cell.angle_alpha   90.00
_cell.angle_beta   90.00
_cell.angle_gamma   90.00
#
_symmetry.space_group_name_H-M   'P 1'
#
loop_
_entity.id
_entity.type
_entity.pdbx_description
1 polymer ?
#
loop_
_entity_poly.entity_id
_entity_poly.type
_entity_poly.pdbx_seq_one_letter_code
_entity_poly.pdbx_strand_id
1 'polypeptide(L)'
;MREDFLHYIWRLQRFDHQQLTTTDGQTIQIMEPGTHNHHAGPDFLHARIRIGEQLWAGNVEMHLSSSEWRRHGHHNDPAYENVILHVVLNEDEPVQHRDGTAIPCLNLRHRLPVGIARRYLRLLNNEQWIPCQNQFYQVPAITRSLWLDRLLVERLEERTTAMAARLEHNQYDWEETFYQLLASGFGLKVNADPFLQLAESLPLKVLLRHKHSLFQLEALLFGQAGWLEPTLVYQDDY
;
A
#
# COMPACT_ATOMS: atom_id res chain seq x y z
N MET A 1 14.68 12.22 -16.38
CA MET A 1 14.07 10.97 -15.87
C MET A 1 14.46 10.87 -14.40
N ARG A 2 13.69 10.20 -13.55
CA ARG A 2 14.03 10.02 -12.12
C ARG A 2 14.17 8.53 -11.82
N GLU A 3 14.88 8.19 -10.77
CA GLU A 3 15.07 6.79 -10.31
C GLU A 3 13.74 6.10 -10.00
N ASP A 4 12.73 6.82 -9.49
CA ASP A 4 11.37 6.28 -9.29
C ASP A 4 10.79 5.56 -10.52
N PHE A 5 11.15 6.01 -11.73
CA PHE A 5 10.75 5.33 -12.96
C PHE A 5 11.43 3.96 -13.12
N LEU A 6 12.72 3.86 -12.80
CA LEU A 6 13.43 2.57 -12.78
C LEU A 6 12.82 1.64 -11.74
N HIS A 7 12.55 2.13 -10.53
CA HIS A 7 11.88 1.35 -9.49
C HIS A 7 10.52 0.83 -9.96
N TYR A 8 9.72 1.68 -10.60
CA TYR A 8 8.44 1.30 -11.20
C TYR A 8 8.59 0.20 -12.26
N ILE A 9 9.53 0.36 -13.18
CA ILE A 9 9.78 -0.61 -14.25
C ILE A 9 10.27 -1.94 -13.69
N TRP A 10 11.18 -1.90 -12.71
CA TRP A 10 11.68 -3.10 -12.05
C TRP A 10 10.61 -3.80 -11.25
N ARG A 11 9.92 -3.12 -10.33
CA ARG A 11 8.90 -3.73 -9.48
C ARG A 11 7.80 -4.42 -10.28
N LEU A 12 7.34 -3.78 -11.36
CA LEU A 12 6.30 -4.34 -12.23
C LEU A 12 6.85 -5.20 -13.36
N GLN A 13 8.17 -5.37 -13.43
CA GLN A 13 8.87 -6.14 -14.46
C GLN A 13 8.42 -5.70 -15.87
N ARG A 14 8.34 -4.39 -16.13
CA ARG A 14 7.83 -3.77 -17.38
C ARG A 14 8.94 -3.45 -18.39
N PHE A 15 9.80 -4.43 -18.66
CA PHE A 15 10.87 -4.37 -19.65
C PHE A 15 10.99 -5.72 -20.37
N ASP A 16 11.84 -5.79 -21.39
CA ASP A 16 12.13 -7.04 -22.07
C ASP A 16 13.05 -7.94 -21.23
N HIS A 17 12.48 -9.03 -20.72
CA HIS A 17 13.15 -10.05 -19.90
C HIS A 17 13.81 -11.16 -20.71
N GLN A 18 13.66 -11.15 -22.04
CA GLN A 18 14.26 -12.19 -22.86
C GLN A 18 15.78 -12.03 -22.83
N GLN A 19 16.48 -13.13 -22.50
CA GLN A 19 17.94 -13.20 -22.55
C GLN A 19 18.60 -12.00 -21.86
N LEU A 20 18.22 -11.75 -20.60
CA LEU A 20 18.89 -10.73 -19.80
C LEU A 20 20.36 -11.14 -19.64
N THR A 21 21.25 -10.16 -19.81
CA THR A 21 22.67 -10.32 -19.57
C THR A 21 23.16 -9.14 -18.77
N THR A 22 24.17 -9.37 -17.95
CA THR A 22 25.00 -8.30 -17.40
C THR A 22 25.75 -7.61 -18.55
N THR A 23 26.31 -6.46 -18.26
CA THR A 23 27.12 -5.67 -19.20
C THR A 23 28.45 -6.33 -19.56
N ASP A 24 28.95 -7.24 -18.71
CA ASP A 24 30.09 -8.13 -18.98
C ASP A 24 29.69 -9.48 -19.63
N GLY A 25 28.40 -9.69 -19.92
CA GLY A 25 27.91 -10.80 -20.75
C GLY A 25 27.44 -12.05 -20.02
N GLN A 26 27.42 -12.06 -18.68
CA GLN A 26 26.84 -13.15 -17.90
C GLN A 26 25.31 -13.18 -18.03
N THR A 27 24.72 -14.36 -18.18
CA THR A 27 23.24 -14.48 -18.25
C THR A 27 22.61 -14.13 -16.91
N ILE A 28 21.51 -13.37 -16.93
CA ILE A 28 20.70 -13.02 -15.76
C ILE A 28 19.36 -13.72 -15.83
N GLN A 29 18.90 -14.29 -14.71
CA GLN A 29 17.51 -14.70 -14.51
C GLN A 29 17.01 -14.14 -13.19
N ILE A 30 15.97 -13.31 -13.26
CA ILE A 30 15.33 -12.73 -12.07
C ILE A 30 14.34 -13.77 -11.53
N MET A 31 14.66 -14.41 -10.41
CA MET A 31 13.74 -15.33 -9.73
C MET A 31 12.76 -14.52 -8.87
N GLU A 32 13.29 -13.58 -8.09
CA GLU A 32 12.55 -12.64 -7.27
C GLU A 32 13.21 -11.26 -7.38
N PRO A 33 12.50 -10.20 -7.83
CA PRO A 33 13.08 -8.87 -8.00
C PRO A 33 13.41 -8.15 -6.67
N GLY A 34 12.96 -8.70 -5.54
CA GLY A 34 13.07 -8.08 -4.22
C GLY A 34 11.87 -7.21 -3.86
N THR A 35 11.86 -6.74 -2.61
CA THR A 35 10.84 -5.84 -2.06
C THR A 35 11.34 -4.41 -2.11
N HIS A 36 10.53 -3.50 -2.65
CA HIS A 36 10.87 -2.08 -2.76
C HIS A 36 11.06 -1.45 -1.37
N ASN A 37 12.24 -0.88 -1.14
CA ASN A 37 12.59 -0.21 0.10
C ASN A 37 12.14 1.25 0.04
N HIS A 38 11.42 1.70 1.06
CA HIS A 38 11.00 3.10 1.20
C HIS A 38 11.77 3.84 2.30
N HIS A 39 12.83 3.21 2.81
CA HIS A 39 13.70 3.71 3.86
C HIS A 39 15.15 3.84 3.34
N ALA A 40 16.08 4.20 4.22
CA ALA A 40 17.49 4.26 3.88
C ALA A 40 18.05 2.88 3.46
N GLY A 41 19.11 2.91 2.66
CA GLY A 41 19.77 1.71 2.12
C GLY A 41 19.33 1.41 0.68
N PRO A 42 19.62 0.19 0.19
CA PRO A 42 19.38 -0.15 -1.21
C PRO A 42 17.91 -0.09 -1.63
N ASP A 43 17.67 0.16 -2.91
CA ASP A 43 16.34 0.35 -3.49
C ASP A 43 15.40 -0.87 -3.36
N PHE A 44 15.94 -2.07 -3.53
CA PHE A 44 15.19 -3.32 -3.39
C PHE A 44 15.94 -4.32 -2.51
N LEU A 45 15.23 -4.86 -1.52
CA LEU A 45 15.77 -5.81 -0.55
C LEU A 45 15.39 -7.26 -0.90
N HIS A 46 16.27 -8.20 -0.54
CA HIS A 46 15.99 -9.64 -0.59
C HIS A 46 15.61 -10.17 -2.00
N ALA A 47 16.22 -9.62 -3.04
CA ALA A 47 16.13 -10.17 -4.38
C ALA A 47 16.86 -11.53 -4.48
N ARG A 48 16.36 -12.39 -5.37
CA ARG A 48 16.99 -13.66 -5.74
C ARG A 48 17.21 -13.68 -7.23
N ILE A 49 18.47 -13.62 -7.66
CA ILE A 49 18.85 -13.45 -9.06
C ILE A 49 19.92 -14.47 -9.40
N ARG A 50 19.70 -15.24 -10.46
CA ARG A 50 20.73 -16.12 -11.01
C ARG A 50 21.58 -15.32 -11.98
N ILE A 51 22.89 -15.28 -11.76
CA ILE A 51 23.88 -14.61 -12.63
C ILE A 51 24.92 -15.66 -13.03
N GLY A 52 24.99 -15.96 -14.33
CA GLY A 52 25.70 -17.14 -14.82
C GLY A 52 25.11 -18.42 -14.23
N GLU A 53 25.93 -19.23 -13.57
CA GLU A 53 25.52 -20.48 -12.93
C GLU A 53 25.12 -20.30 -11.45
N GLN A 54 25.44 -19.14 -10.85
CA GLN A 54 25.26 -18.90 -9.43
C GLN A 54 23.92 -18.23 -9.13
N LEU A 55 23.20 -18.74 -8.12
CA LEU A 55 22.05 -18.05 -7.53
C LEU A 55 22.51 -17.14 -6.40
N TRP A 56 22.23 -15.86 -6.51
CA TRP A 56 22.52 -14.83 -5.52
C TRP A 56 21.27 -14.45 -4.74
N ALA A 57 21.44 -14.13 -3.46
CA ALA A 57 20.41 -13.58 -2.60
C ALA A 57 20.96 -12.31 -1.93
N GLY A 58 20.32 -11.17 -2.16
CA GLY A 58 20.84 -9.89 -1.71
C GLY A 58 19.97 -8.73 -2.18
N ASN A 59 20.56 -7.56 -2.35
CA ASN A 59 19.85 -6.33 -2.66
C ASN A 59 20.09 -5.90 -4.12
N VAL A 60 19.19 -5.07 -4.66
CA VAL A 60 19.35 -4.46 -5.98
C VAL A 60 19.34 -2.96 -5.80
N GLU A 61 20.31 -2.30 -6.42
CA GLU A 61 20.43 -0.85 -6.44
C GLU A 61 20.18 -0.32 -7.84
N MET A 62 19.57 0.87 -7.95
CA MET A 62 19.22 1.45 -9.25
C MET A 62 19.65 2.89 -9.38
N HIS A 63 20.18 3.22 -10.54
CA HIS A 63 20.60 4.60 -10.85
C HIS A 63 20.35 4.92 -12.32
N LEU A 64 20.25 6.19 -12.68
CA LEU A 64 20.16 6.54 -14.10
C LEU A 64 21.48 6.27 -14.80
N SER A 65 22.59 6.64 -14.14
CA SER A 65 23.95 6.38 -14.59
C SER A 65 24.73 5.61 -13.52
N SER A 66 25.59 4.67 -13.91
CA SER A 66 26.33 3.87 -12.93
C SER A 66 27.28 4.71 -12.06
N SER A 67 27.77 5.85 -12.56
CA SER A 67 28.60 6.80 -11.79
C SER A 67 27.91 7.42 -10.57
N GLU A 68 26.58 7.37 -10.51
CA GLU A 68 25.82 7.86 -9.36
C GLU A 68 26.11 7.02 -8.10
N TRP A 69 26.52 5.76 -8.23
CA TRP A 69 26.98 4.92 -7.12
C TRP A 69 28.07 5.59 -6.27
N ARG A 70 29.06 6.19 -6.94
CA ARG A 70 30.15 6.91 -6.26
C ARG A 70 29.70 8.27 -5.76
N ARG A 71 28.88 8.99 -6.54
CA ARG A 71 28.35 10.32 -6.18
C ARG A 71 27.49 10.29 -4.92
N HIS A 72 26.71 9.23 -4.74
CA HIS A 72 25.88 9.02 -3.55
C HIS A 72 26.65 8.41 -2.37
N GLY A 73 27.92 8.03 -2.57
CA GLY A 73 28.77 7.52 -1.49
C GLY A 73 28.57 6.05 -1.14
N HIS A 74 27.79 5.30 -1.92
CA HIS A 74 27.46 3.89 -1.64
C HIS A 74 28.70 2.99 -1.55
N HIS A 75 29.74 3.28 -2.33
CA HIS A 75 31.04 2.60 -2.24
C HIS A 75 31.70 2.61 -0.86
N ASN A 76 31.31 3.53 0.03
CA ASN A 76 31.82 3.63 1.41
C ASN A 76 30.79 3.26 2.48
N ASP A 77 29.57 2.89 2.08
CA ASP A 77 28.47 2.63 3.00
C ASP A 77 28.23 1.11 3.13
N PRO A 78 28.43 0.53 4.34
CA PRO A 78 28.20 -0.89 4.60
C PRO A 78 26.79 -1.38 4.26
N ALA A 79 25.78 -0.49 4.25
CA ALA A 79 24.41 -0.87 3.89
C ALA A 79 24.30 -1.41 2.44
N TYR A 80 25.27 -1.09 1.58
CA TYR A 80 25.29 -1.45 0.16
C TYR A 80 26.24 -2.61 -0.15
N GLU A 81 26.92 -3.18 0.86
CA GLU A 81 27.85 -4.31 0.65
C GLU A 81 27.13 -5.57 0.13
N ASN A 82 25.84 -5.73 0.40
CA ASN A 82 25.04 -6.87 -0.08
C ASN A 82 24.26 -6.59 -1.37
N VAL A 83 24.65 -5.57 -2.16
CA VAL A 83 24.06 -5.31 -3.49
C VAL A 83 24.59 -6.34 -4.48
N ILE A 84 23.71 -7.20 -4.99
CA ILE A 84 24.07 -8.30 -5.91
C ILE A 84 23.88 -7.93 -7.39
N LEU A 85 23.18 -6.83 -7.67
CA LEU A 85 22.94 -6.34 -9.02
C LEU A 85 22.74 -4.82 -8.98
N HIS A 86 23.43 -4.11 -9.87
CA HIS A 86 23.21 -2.70 -10.14
C HIS A 86 22.42 -2.55 -11.43
N VAL A 87 21.27 -1.87 -11.39
CA VAL A 87 20.40 -1.71 -12.56
C VAL A 87 20.43 -0.26 -13.02
N VAL A 88 20.80 -0.02 -14.29
CA VAL A 88 20.99 1.34 -14.81
C VAL A 88 20.37 1.56 -16.18
N LEU A 89 20.22 2.84 -16.58
CA LEU A 89 19.95 3.20 -17.98
C LEU A 89 21.22 3.53 -18.75
N ASN A 90 22.29 3.91 -18.07
CA ASN A 90 23.56 4.20 -18.69
C ASN A 90 24.67 3.65 -17.80
N GLU A 91 25.48 2.77 -18.33
CA GLU A 91 26.67 2.32 -17.62
C GLU A 91 27.85 3.14 -18.15
N ASP A 92 28.16 4.25 -17.48
CA ASP A 92 29.27 5.15 -17.83
C ASP A 92 30.59 4.75 -17.16
N GLU A 93 30.52 4.02 -16.06
CA GLU A 93 31.67 3.45 -15.38
C GLU A 93 31.36 2.11 -14.67
N PRO A 94 32.33 1.20 -14.56
CA PRO A 94 32.19 0.00 -13.74
C PRO A 94 32.07 0.36 -12.26
N VAL A 95 31.20 -0.36 -11.54
CA VAL A 95 30.99 -0.21 -10.11
C VAL A 95 31.55 -1.42 -9.37
N GLN A 96 32.10 -1.18 -8.18
CA GLN A 96 32.72 -2.20 -7.34
C GLN A 96 32.24 -2.09 -5.90
N HIS A 97 32.20 -3.23 -5.22
CA HIS A 97 32.15 -3.30 -3.77
C HIS A 97 33.43 -2.73 -3.15
N ARG A 98 33.39 -2.52 -1.84
CA ARG A 98 34.52 -2.00 -1.06
C ARG A 98 35.77 -2.89 -1.13
N ASP A 99 35.59 -4.19 -1.29
CA ASP A 99 36.68 -5.16 -1.44
C ASP A 99 37.29 -5.19 -2.86
N GLY A 100 36.77 -4.37 -3.78
CA GLY A 100 37.21 -4.26 -5.17
C GLY A 100 36.53 -5.25 -6.12
N THR A 101 35.64 -6.12 -5.63
CA THR A 101 34.87 -7.02 -6.50
C THR A 101 33.86 -6.22 -7.33
N ALA A 102 33.74 -6.53 -8.61
CA ALA A 102 32.81 -5.84 -9.50
C ALA A 102 31.36 -6.21 -9.15
N ILE A 103 30.48 -5.20 -9.09
CA ILE A 103 29.05 -5.42 -8.94
C ILE A 103 28.47 -5.73 -10.33
N PRO A 104 27.81 -6.87 -10.55
CA PRO A 104 27.14 -7.15 -11.81
C PRO A 104 26.16 -6.04 -12.18
N CYS A 105 26.19 -5.58 -13.43
CA CYS A 105 25.38 -4.46 -13.89
C CYS A 105 24.41 -4.89 -14.99
N LEU A 106 23.14 -4.51 -14.87
CA LEU A 106 22.11 -4.71 -15.89
C LEU A 106 21.71 -3.36 -16.49
N ASN A 107 21.92 -3.20 -17.79
CA ASN A 107 21.50 -2.01 -18.52
C ASN A 107 20.10 -2.18 -19.16
N LEU A 108 19.14 -1.37 -18.74
CA LEU A 108 17.75 -1.42 -19.24
C LEU A 108 17.47 -0.53 -20.45
N ARG A 109 18.40 0.33 -20.89
CA ARG A 109 18.14 1.37 -21.91
C ARG A 109 17.46 0.85 -23.17
N HIS A 110 17.93 -0.30 -23.64
CA HIS A 110 17.48 -0.94 -24.88
C HIS A 110 16.41 -2.02 -24.63
N ARG A 111 16.02 -2.24 -23.37
CA ARG A 111 15.00 -3.21 -22.96
C ARG A 111 13.65 -2.56 -22.61
N LEU A 112 13.57 -1.23 -22.60
CA LEU A 112 12.33 -0.51 -22.30
C LEU A 112 11.39 -0.45 -23.50
N PRO A 113 10.10 -0.78 -23.34
CA PRO A 113 9.11 -0.61 -24.39
C PRO A 113 9.01 0.84 -24.87
N VAL A 114 8.90 1.03 -26.18
CA VAL A 114 8.80 2.37 -26.78
C VAL A 114 7.63 3.16 -26.17
N GLY A 115 7.93 4.38 -25.75
CA GLY A 115 6.96 5.31 -25.17
C GLY A 115 6.53 5.02 -23.73
N ILE A 116 7.08 3.98 -23.06
CA ILE A 116 6.71 3.67 -21.67
C ILE A 116 7.07 4.81 -20.70
N ALA A 117 8.26 5.39 -20.84
CA ALA A 117 8.68 6.55 -20.05
C ALA A 117 7.77 7.76 -20.29
N ARG A 118 7.38 8.01 -21.54
CA ARG A 118 6.45 9.09 -21.89
C ARG A 118 5.07 8.87 -21.27
N ARG A 119 4.55 7.64 -21.30
CA ARG A 119 3.27 7.29 -20.66
C ARG A 119 3.34 7.47 -19.14
N TYR A 120 4.42 7.01 -18.51
CA TYR A 120 4.66 7.16 -17.08
C TYR A 120 4.65 8.64 -16.66
N LEU A 121 5.48 9.47 -17.31
CA LEU A 121 5.55 10.90 -17.01
C LEU A 121 4.22 11.62 -17.25
N ARG A 122 3.47 11.23 -18.30
CA ARG A 122 2.14 11.78 -18.57
C ARG A 122 1.13 11.45 -17.47
N LEU A 123 1.20 10.26 -16.86
CA LEU A 123 0.30 9.87 -15.78
C LEU A 123 0.66 10.55 -14.45
N LEU A 124 1.95 10.65 -14.13
CA LEU A 124 2.39 11.30 -12.89
C LEU A 124 2.14 12.80 -12.89
N ASN A 125 2.39 13.47 -14.02
CA ASN A 125 2.22 14.93 -14.13
C ASN A 125 0.80 15.32 -14.58
N ASN A 126 -0.18 14.44 -14.38
CA ASN A 126 -1.56 14.72 -14.74
C ASN A 126 -2.27 15.45 -13.60
N GLU A 127 -2.91 16.59 -13.89
CA GLU A 127 -3.73 17.36 -12.94
C GLU A 127 -5.18 16.85 -12.82
N GLN A 128 -5.57 15.85 -13.60
CA GLN A 128 -6.90 15.25 -13.50
C GLN A 128 -7.08 14.49 -12.18
N TRP A 129 -8.32 14.44 -11.67
CA TRP A 129 -8.66 13.72 -10.45
C TRP A 129 -8.25 12.24 -10.51
N ILE A 130 -8.49 11.57 -11.65
CA ILE A 130 -7.99 10.21 -11.91
C ILE A 130 -7.08 10.27 -13.14
N PRO A 131 -5.77 9.99 -13.02
CA PRO A 131 -4.80 10.15 -14.11
C PRO A 131 -5.15 9.43 -15.42
N CYS A 132 -5.88 8.31 -15.33
CA CYS A 132 -6.29 7.50 -16.48
C CYS A 132 -7.75 7.72 -16.91
N GLN A 133 -8.51 8.66 -16.33
CA GLN A 133 -9.96 8.80 -16.58
C GLN A 133 -10.34 8.89 -18.07
N ASN A 134 -9.54 9.58 -18.87
CA ASN A 134 -9.82 9.75 -20.31
C ASN A 134 -9.60 8.45 -21.11
N GLN A 135 -8.88 7.47 -20.54
CA GLN A 135 -8.68 6.15 -21.12
C GLN A 135 -9.82 5.18 -20.78
N PHE A 136 -10.68 5.52 -19.81
CA PHE A 136 -11.80 4.67 -19.41
C PHE A 136 -12.72 4.35 -20.59
N TYR A 137 -12.93 5.33 -21.49
CA TYR A 137 -13.78 5.15 -22.65
C TYR A 137 -13.17 4.25 -23.74
N GLN A 138 -11.87 3.98 -23.68
CA GLN A 138 -11.17 3.05 -24.59
C GLN A 138 -11.43 1.59 -24.24
N VAL A 139 -11.87 1.31 -23.00
CA VAL A 139 -12.26 -0.03 -22.58
C VAL A 139 -13.62 -0.38 -23.18
N PRO A 140 -13.79 -1.57 -23.80
CA PRO A 140 -15.08 -2.00 -24.35
C PRO A 140 -16.22 -1.89 -23.34
N ALA A 141 -17.39 -1.43 -23.79
CA ALA A 141 -18.54 -1.17 -22.92
C ALA A 141 -18.95 -2.41 -22.11
N ILE A 142 -18.92 -3.60 -22.72
CA ILE A 142 -19.24 -4.86 -22.07
C ILE A 142 -18.27 -5.16 -20.91
N THR A 143 -16.97 -4.94 -21.09
CA THR A 143 -15.96 -5.13 -20.04
C THR A 143 -16.19 -4.17 -18.89
N ARG A 144 -16.55 -2.91 -19.17
CA ARG A 144 -16.87 -1.94 -18.12
C ARG A 144 -18.10 -2.34 -17.32
N SER A 145 -19.17 -2.79 -17.98
CA SER A 145 -20.39 -3.23 -17.31
C SER A 145 -20.12 -4.40 -16.38
N LEU A 146 -19.50 -5.46 -16.90
CA LEU A 146 -19.17 -6.65 -16.12
C LEU A 146 -18.26 -6.34 -14.92
N TRP A 147 -17.29 -5.44 -15.10
CA TRP A 147 -16.41 -5.01 -14.02
C TRP A 147 -17.15 -4.22 -12.94
N LEU A 148 -18.02 -3.27 -13.33
CA LEU A 148 -18.82 -2.50 -12.39
C LEU A 148 -19.83 -3.38 -11.63
N ASP A 149 -20.46 -4.35 -12.30
CA ASP A 149 -21.35 -5.33 -11.68
C ASP A 149 -20.58 -6.17 -10.65
N ARG A 150 -19.37 -6.64 -11.00
CA ARG A 150 -18.51 -7.37 -10.07
C ARG A 150 -18.13 -6.53 -8.85
N LEU A 151 -17.73 -5.28 -9.04
CA LEU A 151 -17.39 -4.37 -7.93
C LEU A 151 -18.58 -4.09 -7.02
N LEU A 152 -19.80 -4.02 -7.57
CA LEU A 152 -21.01 -3.85 -6.77
C LEU A 152 -21.29 -5.09 -5.91
N VAL A 153 -21.10 -6.29 -6.47
CA VAL A 153 -21.20 -7.55 -5.74
C VAL A 153 -20.15 -7.63 -4.64
N GLU A 154 -18.88 -7.36 -4.94
CA GLU A 154 -17.79 -7.37 -3.94
C GLU A 154 -18.06 -6.40 -2.80
N ARG A 155 -18.53 -5.18 -3.10
CA ARG A 155 -18.92 -4.20 -2.08
C ARG A 155 -20.10 -4.70 -1.22
N LEU A 156 -21.06 -5.38 -1.83
CA LEU A 156 -22.18 -5.96 -1.10
C LEU A 156 -21.69 -7.09 -0.18
N GLU A 157 -20.84 -7.99 -0.69
CA GLU A 157 -20.23 -9.08 0.06
C GLU A 157 -19.45 -8.58 1.28
N GLU A 158 -18.61 -7.54 1.10
CA GLU A 158 -17.88 -6.90 2.20
C GLU A 158 -18.84 -6.39 3.29
N ARG A 159 -19.91 -5.68 2.88
CA ARG A 159 -20.91 -5.15 3.82
C ARG A 159 -21.67 -6.25 4.53
N THR A 160 -22.15 -7.25 3.81
CA THR A 160 -22.92 -8.36 4.41
C THR A 160 -22.05 -9.21 5.32
N THR A 161 -20.77 -9.39 4.99
CA THR A 161 -19.82 -10.12 5.85
C THR A 161 -19.61 -9.40 7.17
N ALA A 162 -19.40 -8.07 7.13
CA ALA A 162 -19.29 -7.27 8.35
C ALA A 162 -20.57 -7.31 9.20
N MET A 163 -21.75 -7.25 8.57
CA MET A 163 -23.04 -7.38 9.25
C MET A 163 -23.24 -8.76 9.88
N ALA A 164 -22.88 -9.83 9.15
CA ALA A 164 -23.00 -11.22 9.64
C ALA A 164 -22.09 -11.46 10.85
N ALA A 165 -20.82 -11.03 10.78
CA ALA A 165 -19.89 -11.13 11.90
C ALA A 165 -20.42 -10.36 13.14
N ARG A 166 -21.06 -9.21 12.93
CA ARG A 166 -21.68 -8.44 14.01
C ARG A 166 -22.89 -9.13 14.61
N LEU A 167 -23.73 -9.73 13.77
CA LEU A 167 -24.89 -10.48 14.21
C LEU A 167 -24.48 -11.67 15.08
N GLU A 168 -23.44 -12.40 14.66
CA GLU A 168 -22.85 -13.49 15.45
C GLU A 168 -22.31 -12.98 16.80
N HIS A 169 -21.59 -11.86 16.80
CA HIS A 169 -21.08 -11.22 18.02
C HIS A 169 -22.21 -10.85 19.00
N ASN A 170 -23.34 -10.36 18.48
CA ASN A 170 -24.53 -10.01 19.27
C ASN A 170 -25.44 -11.21 19.56
N GLN A 171 -24.96 -12.45 19.38
CA GLN A 171 -25.71 -13.67 19.65
C GLN A 171 -27.03 -13.76 18.85
N TYR A 172 -27.01 -13.28 17.61
CA TYR A 172 -28.16 -13.24 16.70
C TYR A 172 -29.30 -12.30 17.14
N ASP A 173 -29.02 -11.31 18.01
CA ASP A 173 -29.95 -10.22 18.34
C ASP A 173 -29.99 -9.18 17.21
N TRP A 174 -30.99 -9.29 16.34
CA TRP A 174 -31.15 -8.38 15.20
C TRP A 174 -31.43 -6.93 15.58
N GLU A 175 -32.09 -6.66 16.71
CA GLU A 175 -32.39 -5.30 17.13
C GLU A 175 -31.12 -4.58 17.58
N GLU A 176 -30.30 -5.27 18.38
CA GLU A 176 -29.00 -4.77 18.84
C GLU A 176 -28.03 -4.56 17.66
N THR A 177 -27.94 -5.54 16.75
CA THR A 177 -27.11 -5.42 15.53
C THR A 177 -27.56 -4.26 14.65
N PHE A 178 -28.87 -4.09 14.42
CA PHE A 178 -29.39 -2.99 13.63
C PHE A 178 -29.08 -1.63 14.27
N TYR A 179 -29.24 -1.51 15.59
CA TYR A 179 -28.90 -0.30 16.34
C TYR A 179 -27.42 0.07 16.19
N GLN A 180 -26.50 -0.87 16.38
CA GLN A 180 -25.06 -0.63 16.28
C GLN A 180 -24.64 -0.24 14.86
N LEU A 181 -25.20 -0.91 13.84
CA LEU A 181 -24.94 -0.57 12.43
C LEU A 181 -25.49 0.81 12.07
N LEU A 182 -26.67 1.16 12.58
CA LEU A 182 -27.28 2.47 12.37
C LEU A 182 -26.44 3.56 13.03
N ALA A 183 -26.00 3.35 14.27
CA ALA A 183 -25.12 4.28 15.00
C ALA A 183 -23.81 4.50 14.24
N SER A 184 -23.13 3.42 13.82
CA SER A 184 -21.91 3.51 13.00
C SER A 184 -22.17 4.28 11.70
N GLY A 185 -23.33 4.08 11.06
CA GLY A 185 -23.74 4.83 9.87
C GLY A 185 -23.84 6.35 10.09
N PHE A 186 -24.34 6.80 11.26
CA PHE A 186 -24.38 8.22 11.62
C PHE A 186 -22.98 8.83 11.83
N GLY A 187 -21.98 8.01 12.14
CA GLY A 187 -20.58 8.43 12.21
C GLY A 187 -19.95 8.78 10.86
N LEU A 188 -20.61 8.45 9.73
CA LEU A 188 -20.11 8.64 8.37
C LEU A 188 -18.68 8.08 8.23
N LYS A 189 -17.82 8.70 7.41
CA LYS A 189 -16.48 8.17 7.15
C LYS A 189 -15.51 8.33 8.33
N VAL A 190 -15.66 9.40 9.12
CA VAL A 190 -14.65 9.80 10.12
C VAL A 190 -14.95 9.21 11.48
N ASN A 191 -16.23 9.18 11.88
CA ASN A 191 -16.66 8.81 13.22
C ASN A 191 -17.41 7.47 13.27
N ALA A 192 -17.40 6.67 12.20
CA ALA A 192 -18.07 5.37 12.18
C ALA A 192 -17.63 4.45 13.32
N ASP A 193 -16.32 4.37 13.59
CA ASP A 193 -15.77 3.51 14.64
C ASP A 193 -16.08 4.06 16.04
N PRO A 194 -15.87 5.36 16.37
CA PRO A 194 -16.32 5.92 17.64
C PRO A 194 -17.82 5.74 17.92
N PHE A 195 -18.68 5.94 16.92
CA PHE A 195 -20.13 5.76 17.09
C PHE A 195 -20.50 4.29 17.31
N LEU A 196 -19.81 3.37 16.65
CA LEU A 196 -19.97 1.94 16.88
C LEU A 196 -19.56 1.56 18.31
N GLN A 197 -18.42 2.04 18.78
CA GLN A 197 -17.95 1.80 20.15
C GLN A 197 -18.93 2.34 21.20
N LEU A 198 -19.49 3.53 20.97
CA LEU A 198 -20.53 4.10 21.83
C LEU A 198 -21.80 3.24 21.86
N ALA A 199 -22.20 2.69 20.71
CA ALA A 199 -23.36 1.79 20.63
C ALA A 199 -23.09 0.43 21.30
N GLU A 200 -21.87 -0.10 21.17
CA GLU A 200 -21.44 -1.32 21.87
C GLU A 200 -21.40 -1.13 23.40
N SER A 201 -21.01 0.06 23.88
CA SER A 201 -20.95 0.34 25.32
C SER A 201 -22.32 0.59 25.95
N LEU A 202 -23.34 0.95 25.15
CA LEU A 202 -24.69 1.22 25.62
C LEU A 202 -25.73 0.38 24.87
N PRO A 203 -26.03 -0.85 25.35
CA PRO A 203 -26.96 -1.76 24.68
C PRO A 203 -28.33 -1.14 24.43
N LEU A 204 -28.96 -1.46 23.31
CA LEU A 204 -30.25 -0.91 22.88
C LEU A 204 -31.33 -1.09 23.96
N LYS A 205 -31.32 -2.23 24.65
CA LYS A 205 -32.27 -2.54 25.73
C LYS A 205 -32.22 -1.52 26.88
N VAL A 206 -31.06 -0.92 27.14
CA VAL A 206 -30.92 0.15 28.14
C VAL A 206 -31.62 1.42 27.64
N LEU A 207 -31.33 1.84 26.41
CA LEU A 207 -31.98 3.01 25.79
C LEU A 207 -33.50 2.85 25.76
N LEU A 208 -34.00 1.67 25.39
CA LEU A 208 -35.44 1.39 25.33
C LEU A 208 -36.15 1.52 26.69
N ARG A 209 -35.46 1.23 27.82
CA ARG A 209 -36.01 1.42 29.17
C ARG A 209 -36.17 2.90 29.52
N HIS A 210 -35.29 3.75 29.02
CA HIS A 210 -35.27 5.19 29.29
C HIS A 210 -35.94 6.03 28.19
N LYS A 211 -36.56 5.38 27.18
CA LYS A 211 -37.12 6.03 25.98
C LYS A 211 -38.12 7.16 26.23
N HIS A 212 -38.72 7.20 27.41
CA HIS A 212 -39.72 8.20 27.80
C HIS A 212 -39.11 9.48 28.40
N SER A 213 -37.79 9.52 28.62
CA SER A 213 -37.08 10.68 29.16
C SER A 213 -35.90 11.04 28.27
N LEU A 214 -36.05 12.12 27.49
CA LEU A 214 -34.97 12.65 26.66
C LEU A 214 -33.72 12.95 27.50
N PHE A 215 -33.90 13.57 28.65
CA PHE A 215 -32.81 13.89 29.59
C PHE A 215 -32.01 12.63 30.00
N GLN A 216 -32.68 11.52 30.29
CA GLN A 216 -31.98 10.27 30.65
C GLN A 216 -31.24 9.66 29.46
N LEU A 217 -31.82 9.71 28.26
CA LEU A 217 -31.15 9.23 27.04
C LEU A 217 -29.90 10.04 26.74
N GLU A 218 -29.99 11.37 26.79
CA GLU A 218 -28.86 12.28 26.58
C GLU A 218 -27.79 12.08 27.64
N ALA A 219 -28.17 11.94 28.91
CA ALA A 219 -27.22 11.66 30.00
C ALA A 219 -26.48 10.33 29.80
N LEU A 220 -27.16 9.27 29.37
CA LEU A 220 -26.52 7.97 29.10
C LEU A 220 -25.55 8.05 27.91
N LEU A 221 -25.98 8.65 26.80
CA LEU A 221 -25.17 8.78 25.58
C LEU A 221 -23.96 9.70 25.80
N PHE A 222 -24.18 10.89 26.37
CA PHE A 222 -23.08 11.83 26.66
C PHE A 222 -22.17 11.32 27.77
N GLY A 223 -22.70 10.58 28.74
CA GLY A 223 -21.88 9.93 29.76
C GLY A 223 -20.93 8.90 29.16
N GLN A 224 -21.45 7.99 28.33
CA GLN A 224 -20.63 6.98 27.64
C GLN A 224 -19.68 7.58 26.59
N ALA A 225 -20.05 8.72 25.99
CA ALA A 225 -19.18 9.46 25.08
C ALA A 225 -18.10 10.30 25.80
N GLY A 226 -18.11 10.35 27.14
CA GLY A 226 -17.15 11.13 27.93
C GLY A 226 -17.38 12.64 27.87
N TRP A 227 -18.60 13.08 27.57
CA TRP A 227 -18.98 14.50 27.43
C TRP A 227 -19.60 15.09 28.69
N LEU A 228 -19.93 14.26 29.69
CA LEU A 228 -20.31 14.76 31.00
C LEU A 228 -19.05 15.08 31.79
N GLU A 229 -18.94 16.33 32.26
CA GLU A 229 -17.92 16.68 33.23
C GLU A 229 -18.12 15.85 34.50
N PRO A 230 -17.05 15.36 35.15
CA PRO A 230 -17.13 14.73 36.46
C PRO A 230 -17.51 15.80 37.51
N THR A 231 -18.77 16.20 37.51
CA THR A 231 -19.35 16.93 38.62
C THR A 231 -19.84 15.91 39.61
N LEU A 232 -19.01 15.68 40.64
CA LEU A 232 -19.37 15.55 42.05
C LEU A 232 -18.25 14.80 42.78
N VAL A 233 -17.42 15.57 43.48
CA VAL A 233 -16.83 15.09 44.74
C VAL A 233 -18.03 14.68 45.59
N TYR A 234 -18.26 13.37 45.71
CA TYR A 234 -19.16 12.84 46.71
C TYR A 234 -18.49 13.13 48.05
N GLN A 235 -18.86 14.22 48.73
CA GLN A 235 -18.63 14.31 50.16
C GLN A 235 -19.64 13.36 50.79
N ASP A 236 -19.15 12.18 51.15
CA ASP A 236 -19.88 11.23 51.98
C ASP A 236 -20.08 11.91 53.35
N ASP A 237 -21.28 12.45 53.59
CA ASP A 237 -21.68 13.06 54.87
C ASP A 237 -22.08 11.95 55.87
N TYR A 238 -21.24 10.92 56.01
CA TYR A 238 -21.34 9.88 57.05
C TYR A 238 -19.98 9.54 57.65
#